data_AF-A0A1D6JX56-F1
#
_entry.id   AF-A0A1D6JX56-F1
#
_cell.length_a   1.000
_cell.length_b   1.000
_cell.length_c   1.000
_cell.angle_alpha   90.00
_cell.angle_beta   90.00
_cell.angle_gamma   90.00
#
_symmetry.space_group_name_H-M   'P 1'
#
loop_
_entity.id
_entity.type
_entity.pdbx_description
1 polymer ?
#
loop_
_entity_poly.entity_id
_entity_poly.type
_entity_poly.pdbx_seq_one_letter_code
_entity_poly.pdbx_strand_id
1 'polypeptide(L)'
;MESLAATSVFAPSRVAVPAARALVRAGTVVPTRRTSSRSGTSGVKCSAAVTPQASPVISRSAAAAKAAEEDKRRFFEAAARGSGKGNLVPMWECIVSDHLTPVLAYRCLVPEDNVDAPSFLFESVEQGPQGTTNVGRYSMVGAHPVMEIVAKDHKVTIMDHEKSQVTEQVVDDPMQIPRTMMEGWHPQQIDELPESFSGGWVGFFSYDTVRYVEKKKLPFSSAPQDDRNLPDVHLGLYDDVLVFDNVEKVLFKNFCSRS
;
A
#
# COMPACT_ATOMS: atom_id res chain seq x y z
N MET A 1 -52.90 5.61 -9.31
CA MET A 1 -52.33 5.34 -10.65
C MET A 1 -50.88 5.75 -10.60
N GLU A 2 -50.02 4.74 -10.68
CA GLU A 2 -48.60 4.73 -11.05
C GLU A 2 -47.71 5.89 -10.59
N SER A 3 -46.85 5.62 -9.60
CA SER A 3 -45.61 6.38 -9.39
C SER A 3 -44.45 5.43 -9.67
N LEU A 4 -43.63 5.80 -10.65
CA LEU A 4 -42.51 5.02 -11.16
C LEU A 4 -41.47 4.76 -10.08
N ALA A 5 -41.15 3.49 -9.86
CA ALA A 5 -39.95 3.09 -9.14
C ALA A 5 -38.72 3.41 -10.00
N ALA A 6 -38.00 4.47 -9.64
CA ALA A 6 -36.64 4.69 -10.12
C ALA A 6 -35.70 3.77 -9.34
N THR A 7 -35.47 2.57 -9.86
CA THR A 7 -34.41 1.68 -9.40
C THR A 7 -33.07 2.31 -9.75
N SER A 8 -32.50 3.07 -8.80
CA SER A 8 -31.11 3.54 -8.88
C SER A 8 -30.20 2.34 -8.66
N VAL A 9 -29.76 1.74 -9.76
CA VAL A 9 -28.71 0.73 -9.76
C VAL A 9 -27.41 1.43 -9.36
N PHE A 10 -26.90 1.09 -8.18
CA PHE A 10 -25.54 1.40 -7.77
C PHE A 10 -24.59 0.81 -8.81
N ALA A 11 -24.13 1.64 -9.74
CA ALA A 11 -23.00 1.30 -10.58
C ALA A 11 -21.78 1.39 -9.66
N PRO A 12 -21.09 0.27 -9.37
CA PRO A 12 -19.80 0.36 -8.72
C PRO A 12 -18.96 1.33 -9.54
N SER A 13 -18.34 2.31 -8.88
CA SER A 13 -17.31 3.13 -9.52
C SER A 13 -16.40 2.17 -10.27
N ARG A 14 -16.21 2.43 -11.56
CA ARG A 14 -15.32 1.64 -12.40
C ARG A 14 -13.91 1.82 -11.85
N VAL A 15 -13.56 1.05 -10.83
CA VAL A 15 -12.17 0.69 -10.55
C VAL A 15 -11.79 -0.20 -11.72
N ALA A 16 -11.35 0.44 -12.79
CA ALA A 16 -10.61 -0.25 -13.82
C ALA A 16 -9.37 -0.78 -13.12
N VAL A 17 -9.37 -2.08 -12.79
CA VAL A 17 -8.14 -2.80 -12.49
C VAL A 17 -7.22 -2.52 -13.68
N PRO A 18 -6.10 -1.79 -13.52
CA PRO A 18 -5.13 -1.73 -14.58
C PRO A 18 -4.61 -3.15 -14.70
N ALA A 19 -4.94 -3.83 -15.79
CA ALA A 19 -4.17 -4.99 -16.20
C ALA A 19 -2.71 -4.51 -16.21
N ALA A 20 -1.87 -5.08 -15.36
CA ALA A 20 -0.44 -4.88 -15.37
C ALA A 20 0.09 -5.39 -16.72
N ARG A 21 -0.05 -4.53 -17.73
CA ARG A 21 0.39 -4.80 -19.08
C ARG A 21 1.84 -4.37 -19.10
N ALA A 22 2.73 -5.36 -19.05
CA ALA A 22 4.16 -5.19 -19.28
C ALA A 22 4.37 -4.44 -20.61
N LEU A 23 4.58 -3.13 -20.54
CA LEU A 23 4.98 -2.33 -21.70
C LEU A 23 6.51 -2.37 -21.78
N VAL A 24 7.03 -3.50 -22.24
CA VAL A 24 8.40 -3.57 -22.77
C VAL A 24 8.39 -2.83 -24.09
N ARG A 25 8.81 -1.56 -24.11
CA ARG A 25 9.24 -0.91 -25.34
C ARG A 25 10.74 -1.12 -25.48
N ALA A 26 11.11 -2.23 -26.13
CA ALA A 26 12.43 -2.40 -26.70
C ALA A 26 12.59 -1.37 -27.84
N GLY A 27 13.32 -0.28 -27.58
CA GLY A 27 13.75 0.64 -28.61
C GLY A 27 14.85 0.00 -29.44
N THR A 28 14.50 -0.78 -30.45
CA THR A 28 15.42 -1.18 -31.52
C THR A 28 15.74 0.06 -32.35
N VAL A 29 16.93 0.62 -32.15
CA VAL A 29 17.50 1.62 -33.07
C VAL A 29 17.85 0.90 -34.37
N VAL A 30 16.99 1.04 -35.37
CA VAL A 30 17.29 0.65 -36.76
C VAL A 30 18.15 1.76 -37.37
N PRO A 31 19.39 1.51 -37.81
CA PRO A 31 20.15 2.54 -38.53
C PRO A 31 19.60 2.66 -39.95
N THR A 32 18.99 3.80 -40.26
CA THR A 32 18.62 4.15 -41.63
C THR A 32 19.86 4.57 -42.40
N ARG A 33 20.20 3.78 -43.42
CA ARG A 33 21.29 4.00 -44.36
C ARG A 33 20.92 5.19 -45.26
N ARG A 34 21.53 6.36 -45.05
CA ARG A 34 21.50 7.47 -46.02
C ARG A 34 22.82 7.51 -46.78
N THR A 35 22.72 7.32 -48.10
CA THR A 35 23.79 7.56 -49.05
C THR A 35 23.91 9.05 -49.34
N SER A 36 25.08 9.63 -49.11
CA SER A 36 25.48 10.87 -49.78
C SER A 36 27.00 10.92 -49.96
N SER A 37 27.39 11.06 -51.22
CA SER A 37 28.73 11.29 -51.73
C SER A 37 29.31 12.65 -51.33
N ARG A 38 30.57 12.71 -50.86
CA ARG A 38 31.67 13.51 -51.46
C ARG A 38 32.92 13.56 -50.56
N SER A 39 34.04 13.18 -51.19
CA SER A 39 35.44 13.66 -51.08
C SER A 39 35.92 14.49 -49.88
N GLY A 40 37.02 14.05 -49.26
CA GLY A 40 37.94 14.91 -48.51
C GLY A 40 38.91 14.15 -47.59
N THR A 41 40.18 14.10 -47.96
CA THR A 41 41.39 13.75 -47.16
C THR A 41 41.41 14.46 -45.80
N SER A 42 41.95 13.98 -44.67
CA SER A 42 43.23 13.31 -44.36
C SER A 42 43.14 12.68 -42.95
N GLY A 43 44.05 11.75 -42.62
CA GLY A 43 43.89 10.82 -41.50
C GLY A 43 44.35 11.30 -40.12
N VAL A 44 43.81 10.61 -39.10
CA VAL A 44 44.47 10.30 -37.82
C VAL A 44 43.99 8.89 -37.42
N LYS A 45 44.91 7.96 -37.18
CA LYS A 45 44.62 6.62 -36.65
C LYS A 45 44.58 6.71 -35.12
N CYS A 46 43.43 6.44 -34.51
CA CYS A 46 43.34 6.09 -33.09
C CYS A 46 42.85 4.64 -32.97
N SER A 47 43.76 3.77 -32.54
CA SER A 47 43.50 2.39 -32.15
C SER A 47 43.22 2.37 -30.64
N ALA A 48 41.98 2.13 -30.25
CA ALA A 48 41.65 1.62 -28.93
C ALA A 48 40.37 0.78 -29.06
N ALA A 49 40.56 -0.54 -29.21
CA ALA A 49 39.48 -1.50 -29.07
C ALA A 49 39.16 -1.59 -27.56
N VAL A 50 38.15 -0.82 -27.12
CA VAL A 50 37.51 -1.04 -25.83
C VAL A 50 36.44 -2.10 -26.05
N THR A 51 36.76 -3.34 -25.69
CA THR A 51 35.77 -4.41 -25.57
C THR A 51 34.77 -3.99 -24.50
N PRO A 52 33.44 -3.95 -24.76
CA PRO A 52 32.47 -3.73 -23.71
C PRO A 52 32.50 -4.98 -22.81
N GLN A 53 32.95 -4.84 -21.57
CA GLN A 53 32.67 -5.87 -20.57
C GLN A 53 31.17 -5.80 -20.27
N ALA A 54 30.46 -6.85 -20.67
CA ALA A 54 29.07 -7.04 -20.30
C ALA A 54 29.01 -7.32 -18.79
N SER A 55 28.64 -6.30 -18.00
CA SER A 55 28.21 -6.51 -16.63
C SER A 55 26.97 -7.42 -16.63
N PRO A 56 26.86 -8.39 -15.71
CA PRO A 56 25.73 -9.29 -15.70
C PRO A 56 24.47 -8.47 -15.33
N VAL A 57 23.59 -8.31 -16.31
CA VAL A 57 22.22 -7.84 -16.06
C VAL A 57 21.50 -8.99 -15.39
N ILE A 58 21.56 -9.05 -14.06
CA ILE A 58 20.73 -9.99 -13.29
C ILE A 58 19.29 -9.65 -13.66
N SER A 59 18.58 -10.61 -14.24
CA SER A 59 17.19 -10.42 -14.60
C SER A 59 16.39 -10.13 -13.34
N ARG A 60 15.42 -9.20 -13.44
CA ARG A 60 14.56 -8.82 -12.31
C ARG A 60 13.89 -10.04 -11.67
N SER A 61 13.59 -11.10 -12.45
CA SER A 61 13.04 -12.35 -11.93
C SER A 61 14.03 -13.14 -11.04
N ALA A 62 15.31 -13.15 -11.38
CA ALA A 62 16.35 -13.83 -10.59
C ALA A 62 16.68 -13.06 -9.31
N ALA A 63 16.66 -11.72 -9.37
CA ALA A 63 16.79 -10.87 -8.18
C ALA A 63 15.59 -11.03 -7.24
N ALA A 64 14.36 -11.04 -7.78
CA ALA A 64 13.14 -11.25 -6.99
C ALA A 64 13.07 -12.65 -6.36
N ALA A 65 13.44 -13.71 -7.10
CA ALA A 65 13.49 -15.07 -6.56
C ALA A 65 14.53 -15.20 -5.44
N LYS A 66 15.69 -14.55 -5.59
CA LYS A 66 16.73 -14.52 -4.56
C LYS A 66 16.29 -13.73 -3.31
N ALA A 67 15.60 -12.61 -3.50
CA ALA A 67 15.01 -11.84 -2.41
C ALA A 67 13.97 -12.67 -1.64
N ALA A 68 13.07 -13.38 -2.35
CA ALA A 68 12.07 -14.23 -1.72
C ALA A 68 12.66 -15.38 -0.88
N GLU A 69 13.76 -16.00 -1.33
CA GLU A 69 14.46 -17.03 -0.54
C GLU A 69 15.18 -16.43 0.69
N GLU A 70 15.72 -15.23 0.56
CA GLU A 70 16.30 -14.50 1.69
C GLU A 70 15.23 -14.09 2.70
N ASP A 71 14.06 -13.66 2.24
CA ASP A 71 12.91 -13.32 3.08
C ASP A 71 12.40 -14.55 3.84
N LYS A 72 12.30 -15.71 3.18
CA LYS A 72 11.97 -16.98 3.87
C LYS A 72 12.96 -17.30 4.98
N ARG A 73 14.27 -17.13 4.73
CA ARG A 73 15.30 -17.36 5.76
C ARG A 73 15.13 -16.40 6.94
N ARG A 74 14.95 -15.11 6.65
CA ARG A 74 14.70 -14.07 7.67
C ARG A 74 13.42 -14.33 8.46
N PHE A 75 12.38 -14.84 7.80
CA PHE A 75 11.13 -15.24 8.44
C PHE A 75 11.35 -16.34 9.48
N PHE A 76 12.03 -17.44 9.12
CA PHE A 76 12.32 -18.52 10.08
C PHE A 76 13.21 -18.06 11.22
N GLU A 77 14.16 -17.17 10.96
CA GLU A 77 15.02 -16.59 11.99
C GLU A 77 14.24 -15.68 12.95
N ALA A 78 13.40 -14.78 12.43
CA ALA A 78 12.56 -13.89 13.23
C ALA A 78 11.51 -14.68 14.04
N ALA A 79 10.91 -15.72 13.44
CA ALA A 79 10.01 -16.65 14.11
C ALA A 79 10.70 -17.35 15.29
N ALA A 80 11.97 -17.72 15.15
CA ALA A 80 12.76 -18.34 16.21
C ALA A 80 13.16 -17.36 17.34
N ARG A 81 13.25 -16.06 17.05
CA ARG A 81 13.69 -15.04 18.01
C ARG A 81 12.58 -14.57 18.97
N GLY A 82 11.34 -14.48 18.52
CA GLY A 82 10.26 -14.03 19.40
C GLY A 82 9.67 -15.15 20.26
N SER A 83 8.57 -14.83 20.92
CA SER A 83 8.00 -15.65 22.00
C SER A 83 7.44 -17.02 21.58
N GLY A 84 7.47 -17.37 20.30
CA GLY A 84 6.99 -18.64 19.74
C GLY A 84 5.48 -18.86 19.84
N LYS A 85 4.72 -17.82 20.22
CA LYS A 85 3.27 -17.88 20.48
C LYS A 85 2.42 -17.19 19.42
N GLY A 86 3.05 -16.53 18.44
CA GLY A 86 2.37 -15.81 17.36
C GLY A 86 2.42 -16.57 16.03
N ASN A 87 1.39 -16.39 15.20
CA ASN A 87 1.35 -16.89 13.81
C ASN A 87 1.57 -15.80 12.76
N LEU A 88 1.81 -14.56 13.20
CA LEU A 88 2.19 -13.43 12.37
C LEU A 88 3.55 -12.92 12.85
N VAL A 89 4.55 -13.00 11.98
CA VAL A 89 5.93 -12.59 12.31
C VAL A 89 6.21 -11.29 11.57
N PRO A 90 6.34 -10.15 12.28
CA PRO A 90 6.74 -8.92 11.64
C PRO A 90 8.20 -9.04 11.21
N MET A 91 8.47 -8.77 9.94
CA MET A 91 9.80 -8.63 9.39
C MET A 91 10.08 -7.15 9.18
N TRP A 92 11.32 -6.72 9.39
CA TRP A 92 11.67 -5.33 9.19
C TRP A 92 13.06 -5.14 8.61
N GLU A 93 13.23 -4.01 7.95
CA GLU A 93 14.51 -3.49 7.52
C GLU A 93 14.69 -2.07 8.07
N CYS A 94 15.83 -1.81 8.70
CA CYS A 94 16.18 -0.50 9.22
C CYS A 94 17.09 0.22 8.21
N ILE A 95 16.66 1.39 7.77
CA ILE A 95 17.35 2.22 6.77
C ILE A 95 17.63 3.59 7.38
N VAL A 96 18.82 4.15 7.15
CA VAL A 96 19.13 5.53 7.58
C VAL A 96 18.29 6.52 6.77
N SER A 97 17.59 7.42 7.45
CA SER A 97 16.56 8.28 6.89
C SER A 97 16.97 9.75 6.77
N ASP A 98 18.27 10.05 6.67
CA ASP A 98 18.77 11.44 6.61
C ASP A 98 18.27 12.21 5.37
N HIS A 99 18.09 11.51 4.25
CA HIS A 99 17.66 12.09 2.97
C HIS A 99 16.20 11.81 2.62
N LEU A 100 15.53 10.98 3.42
CA LEU A 100 14.15 10.55 3.16
C LEU A 100 13.24 11.12 4.25
N THR A 101 12.27 11.94 3.84
CA THR A 101 11.21 12.42 4.74
C THR A 101 9.94 11.60 4.53
N PRO A 102 9.04 11.52 5.51
CA PRO A 102 7.76 10.81 5.36
C PRO A 102 6.98 11.24 4.12
N VAL A 103 6.94 12.56 3.85
CA VAL A 103 6.29 13.13 2.67
C VAL A 103 6.95 12.68 1.36
N LEU A 104 8.29 12.67 1.30
CA LEU A 104 9.01 12.19 0.11
C LEU A 104 8.78 10.69 -0.11
N ALA A 105 8.77 9.89 0.96
CA ALA A 105 8.48 8.47 0.87
C ALA A 105 7.05 8.20 0.40
N TYR A 106 6.06 8.93 0.92
CA TYR A 106 4.68 8.86 0.44
C TYR A 106 4.57 9.13 -1.06
N ARG A 107 5.23 10.19 -1.56
CA ARG A 107 5.26 10.51 -3.00
C ARG A 107 5.99 9.46 -3.85
N CYS A 108 6.92 8.71 -3.27
CA CYS A 108 7.59 7.61 -3.98
C CYS A 108 6.70 6.36 -4.06
N LEU A 109 5.81 6.16 -3.08
CA LEU A 109 4.91 5.02 -3.02
C LEU A 109 3.63 5.21 -3.83
N VAL A 110 3.12 6.43 -3.88
CA VAL A 110 1.86 6.77 -4.55
C VAL A 110 2.16 7.59 -5.81
N PRO A 111 2.00 7.00 -7.00
CA PRO A 111 2.17 7.71 -8.27
C PRO A 111 1.21 8.91 -8.38
N GLU A 112 1.66 10.03 -8.95
CA GLU A 112 0.85 11.25 -9.10
C GLU A 112 -0.39 11.05 -10.00
N ASP A 113 -0.37 10.03 -10.87
CA ASP A 113 -1.46 9.66 -11.77
C ASP A 113 -2.51 8.76 -11.11
N ASN A 114 -2.28 8.27 -9.88
CA ASN A 114 -3.18 7.37 -9.16
C ASN A 114 -3.67 7.99 -7.85
N VAL A 115 -4.45 9.07 -7.98
CA VAL A 115 -4.98 9.85 -6.84
C VAL A 115 -5.94 9.03 -5.96
N ASP A 116 -6.63 8.06 -6.55
CA ASP A 116 -7.61 7.22 -5.86
C ASP A 116 -6.98 5.96 -5.24
N ALA A 117 -5.65 5.81 -5.32
CA ALA A 117 -4.95 4.69 -4.70
C ALA A 117 -5.16 4.74 -3.17
N PRO A 118 -5.60 3.63 -2.54
CA PRO A 118 -5.68 3.59 -1.09
C PRO A 118 -4.28 3.68 -0.49
N SER A 119 -4.06 4.74 0.27
CA SER A 119 -2.81 5.05 0.94
C SER A 119 -3.04 5.97 2.13
N PHE A 120 -2.07 6.03 3.03
CA PHE A 120 -2.12 6.91 4.19
C PHE A 120 -0.72 7.47 4.53
N LEU A 121 -0.74 8.63 5.16
CA LEU A 121 0.39 9.25 5.85
C LEU A 121 -0.15 9.78 7.18
N PHE A 122 0.35 9.22 8.28
CA PHE A 122 0.05 9.70 9.63
C PHE A 122 1.27 10.41 10.19
N GLU A 123 1.09 11.68 10.53
CA GLU A 123 2.05 12.48 11.29
C GLU A 123 1.33 13.04 12.51
N SER A 124 1.98 12.95 13.67
CA SER A 124 1.50 13.58 14.88
C SER A 124 2.22 14.90 15.08
N VAL A 125 1.49 15.92 15.53
CA VAL A 125 2.06 17.20 15.92
C VAL A 125 1.43 17.59 17.26
N GLU A 126 2.26 17.77 18.27
CA GLU A 126 1.86 18.19 19.60
C GLU A 126 2.23 19.65 19.82
N GLN A 127 1.26 20.42 20.32
CA GLN A 127 1.53 21.78 20.79
C GLN A 127 2.17 21.68 22.17
N GLY A 128 3.46 22.01 22.23
CA GLY A 128 4.22 22.10 23.46
C GLY A 128 3.86 23.32 24.29
N PRO A 129 4.26 23.33 25.58
CA PRO A 129 4.16 24.52 26.41
C PRO A 129 4.82 25.73 25.71
N GLN A 130 4.23 26.91 25.86
CA GLN A 130 4.76 28.17 25.32
C GLN A 130 4.70 28.30 23.78
N GLY A 131 3.82 27.53 23.10
CA GLY A 131 3.60 27.67 21.66
C GLY A 131 4.67 27.01 20.79
N THR A 132 5.49 26.15 21.37
CA THR A 132 6.41 25.29 20.61
C THR A 132 5.62 24.18 19.92
N THR A 133 6.02 23.80 18.71
CA THR A 133 5.38 22.72 17.95
C THR A 133 6.35 21.55 17.89
N ASN A 134 6.00 20.43 18.50
CA ASN A 134 6.80 19.20 18.45
C ASN A 134 6.16 18.22 17.49
N VAL A 135 6.93 17.77 16.50
CA VAL A 135 6.51 16.63 15.66
C VAL A 135 6.64 15.37 16.52
N GLY A 136 5.63 14.51 16.48
CA GLY A 136 5.63 13.23 17.15
C GLY A 136 6.83 12.39 16.72
N ARG A 137 7.28 11.51 17.61
CA ARG A 137 8.46 10.67 17.35
C ARG A 137 8.30 9.82 16.09
N TYR A 138 7.09 9.33 15.82
CA TYR A 138 6.82 8.43 14.71
C TYR A 138 5.93 9.06 13.65
N SER A 139 6.31 8.90 12.39
CA SER A 139 5.44 9.11 11.22
C SER A 139 5.25 7.78 10.50
N MET A 140 4.04 7.49 10.03
CA MET A 140 3.69 6.20 9.42
C MET A 140 3.17 6.41 8.01
N VAL A 141 3.64 5.60 7.07
CA VAL A 141 3.23 5.65 5.66
C VAL A 141 2.90 4.26 5.16
N GLY A 142 1.77 4.13 4.47
CA GLY A 142 1.41 2.89 3.78
C GLY A 142 0.65 3.18 2.49
N ALA A 143 0.78 2.28 1.53
CA ALA A 143 0.12 2.34 0.23
C ALA A 143 -0.14 0.91 -0.25
N HIS A 144 -1.08 0.74 -1.19
CA HIS A 144 -1.39 -0.55 -1.80
C HIS A 144 -1.77 -1.63 -0.77
N PRO A 145 -2.95 -1.50 -0.12
CA PRO A 145 -3.39 -2.53 0.80
C PRO A 145 -3.55 -3.88 0.08
N VAL A 146 -3.30 -4.97 0.78
CA VAL A 146 -3.55 -6.33 0.23
C VAL A 146 -5.04 -6.63 0.12
N MET A 147 -5.85 -5.95 0.95
CA MET A 147 -7.29 -6.11 0.95
C MET A 147 -7.98 -4.82 1.35
N GLU A 148 -9.17 -4.58 0.82
CA GLU A 148 -10.04 -3.48 1.23
C GLU A 148 -11.43 -3.97 1.62
N ILE A 149 -12.03 -3.30 2.59
CA ILE A 149 -13.42 -3.47 3.01
C ILE A 149 -14.09 -2.11 2.86
N VAL A 150 -15.06 -2.02 1.97
CA VAL A 150 -15.91 -0.84 1.76
C VAL A 150 -17.35 -1.22 2.10
N ALA A 151 -17.99 -0.45 2.97
CA ALA A 151 -19.38 -0.69 3.35
C ALA A 151 -20.23 0.57 3.21
N LYS A 152 -21.46 0.39 2.74
CA LYS A 152 -22.51 1.40 2.73
C LYS A 152 -23.83 0.73 3.08
N ASP A 153 -24.50 1.23 4.11
CA ASP A 153 -25.62 0.55 4.73
C ASP A 153 -25.27 -0.93 5.02
N HIS A 154 -26.13 -1.87 4.64
CA HIS A 154 -25.86 -3.29 4.84
C HIS A 154 -25.01 -3.93 3.75
N LYS A 155 -24.62 -3.20 2.70
CA LYS A 155 -23.84 -3.74 1.60
C LYS A 155 -22.34 -3.58 1.89
N VAL A 156 -21.63 -4.70 1.91
CA VAL A 156 -20.18 -4.76 2.10
C VAL A 156 -19.53 -5.31 0.84
N THR A 157 -18.52 -4.61 0.35
CA THR A 157 -17.65 -5.03 -0.74
C THR A 157 -16.25 -5.28 -0.17
N ILE A 158 -15.75 -6.49 -0.38
CA ILE A 158 -14.40 -6.89 0.01
C ILE A 158 -13.59 -7.07 -1.27
N MET A 159 -12.46 -6.38 -1.36
CA MET A 159 -11.55 -6.41 -2.52
C MET A 159 -10.24 -7.03 -2.06
N ASP A 160 -9.96 -8.26 -2.48
CA ASP A 160 -8.71 -8.97 -2.27
C ASP A 160 -7.78 -8.71 -3.46
N HIS A 161 -6.78 -7.86 -3.26
CA HIS A 161 -5.88 -7.43 -4.34
C HIS A 161 -4.86 -8.51 -4.69
N GLU A 162 -4.46 -9.35 -3.73
CA GLU A 162 -3.56 -10.49 -3.97
C GLU A 162 -4.19 -11.53 -4.90
N LYS A 163 -5.48 -11.84 -4.68
CA LYS A 163 -6.23 -12.78 -5.51
C LYS A 163 -6.94 -12.12 -6.68
N SER A 164 -6.89 -10.79 -6.79
CA SER A 164 -7.69 -10.00 -7.75
C SER A 164 -9.18 -10.38 -7.70
N GLN A 165 -9.71 -10.57 -6.49
CA GLN A 165 -11.08 -11.03 -6.26
C GLN A 165 -11.90 -9.93 -5.58
N VAL A 166 -13.13 -9.74 -6.05
CA VAL A 166 -14.12 -8.87 -5.40
C VAL A 166 -15.31 -9.70 -4.97
N THR A 167 -15.71 -9.57 -3.71
CA THR A 167 -16.90 -10.23 -3.16
C THR A 167 -17.82 -9.20 -2.54
N GLU A 168 -19.12 -9.35 -2.80
CA GLU A 168 -20.16 -8.54 -2.18
C GLU A 168 -21.00 -9.41 -1.25
N GLN A 169 -21.35 -8.86 -0.09
CA GLN A 169 -22.22 -9.51 0.87
C GLN A 169 -23.10 -8.50 1.60
N VAL A 170 -24.24 -8.98 2.09
CA VAL A 170 -25.14 -8.18 2.93
C VAL A 170 -24.94 -8.58 4.38
N VAL A 171 -24.64 -7.61 5.24
CA VAL A 171 -24.30 -7.83 6.65
C VAL A 171 -25.00 -6.78 7.52
N ASP A 172 -25.49 -7.22 8.66
CA ASP A 172 -26.17 -6.37 9.64
C ASP A 172 -25.24 -5.34 10.31
N ASP A 173 -23.96 -5.67 10.49
CA ASP A 173 -22.92 -4.82 11.06
C ASP A 173 -21.59 -5.06 10.29
N PRO A 174 -21.17 -4.12 9.43
CA PRO A 174 -19.93 -4.23 8.66
C PRO A 174 -18.66 -4.33 9.52
N MET A 175 -18.68 -3.80 10.75
CA MET A 175 -17.50 -3.77 11.62
C MET A 175 -17.11 -5.16 12.13
N GLN A 176 -18.01 -6.14 12.03
CA GLN A 176 -17.72 -7.54 12.36
C GLN A 176 -16.79 -8.20 11.35
N ILE A 177 -16.73 -7.72 10.10
CA ILE A 177 -15.91 -8.33 9.05
C ILE A 177 -14.42 -8.24 9.38
N PRO A 178 -13.80 -7.05 9.57
CA PRO A 178 -12.40 -6.98 9.93
C PRO A 178 -12.11 -7.69 11.25
N ARG A 179 -13.04 -7.65 12.22
CA ARG A 179 -12.91 -8.39 13.49
C ARG A 179 -12.78 -9.88 13.27
N THR A 180 -13.71 -10.48 12.52
CA THR A 180 -13.72 -11.93 12.22
C THR A 180 -12.45 -12.34 11.47
N MET A 181 -11.97 -11.51 10.55
CA MET A 181 -10.73 -11.79 9.81
C MET A 181 -9.49 -11.79 10.72
N MET A 182 -9.49 -10.96 11.77
CA MET A 182 -8.40 -10.87 12.74
C MET A 182 -8.46 -11.91 13.86
N GLU A 183 -9.56 -12.64 14.06
CA GLU A 183 -9.72 -13.57 15.20
C GLU A 183 -8.65 -14.67 15.27
N GLY A 184 -8.07 -15.04 14.13
CA GLY A 184 -6.98 -16.02 14.06
C GLY A 184 -5.58 -15.40 14.10
N TRP A 185 -5.46 -14.08 14.10
CA TRP A 185 -4.18 -13.39 13.94
C TRP A 185 -3.56 -13.07 15.29
N HIS A 186 -2.37 -13.62 15.52
CA HIS A 186 -1.60 -13.47 16.74
C HIS A 186 -0.21 -12.92 16.35
N PRO A 187 -0.07 -11.59 16.26
CA PRO A 187 1.23 -10.94 16.03
C PRO A 187 2.23 -11.29 17.12
N GLN A 188 3.41 -11.74 16.69
CA GLN A 188 4.54 -11.94 17.57
C GLN A 188 5.10 -10.58 17.97
N GLN A 189 5.25 -10.36 19.27
CA GLN A 189 5.97 -9.20 19.79
C GLN A 189 7.48 -9.42 19.65
N ILE A 190 8.17 -8.40 19.15
CA ILE A 190 9.62 -8.38 18.96
C ILE A 190 10.16 -7.10 19.58
N ASP A 191 11.06 -7.24 20.55
CA ASP A 191 11.59 -6.12 21.36
C ASP A 191 12.40 -5.10 20.54
N GLU A 192 12.90 -5.52 19.38
CA GLU A 192 13.78 -4.75 18.50
C GLU A 192 13.01 -3.78 17.59
N LEU A 193 11.71 -4.00 17.44
CA LEU A 193 10.81 -3.10 16.73
C LEU A 193 10.27 -2.05 17.69
N PRO A 194 10.11 -0.79 17.27
CA PRO A 194 9.37 0.14 18.09
C PRO A 194 7.96 -0.43 18.32
N GLU A 195 7.41 -0.29 19.53
CA GLU A 195 6.03 -0.70 19.89
C GLU A 195 4.94 -0.10 18.97
N SER A 196 5.37 0.77 18.07
CA SER A 196 4.61 1.35 16.96
C SER A 196 3.94 0.33 16.03
N PHE A 197 3.05 0.88 15.22
CA PHE A 197 2.23 0.22 14.22
C PHE A 197 3.05 -0.66 13.25
N SER A 198 2.79 -1.97 13.27
CA SER A 198 3.40 -2.99 12.40
C SER A 198 2.49 -3.41 11.24
N GLY A 199 1.58 -2.53 10.82
CA GLY A 199 0.52 -2.85 9.86
C GLY A 199 -0.81 -3.21 10.52
N GLY A 200 -1.78 -3.54 9.68
CA GLY A 200 -3.16 -3.84 10.06
C GLY A 200 -4.18 -3.05 9.25
N TRP A 201 -5.39 -2.97 9.78
CA TRP A 201 -6.49 -2.23 9.16
C TRP A 201 -6.32 -0.73 9.38
N VAL A 202 -6.28 0.02 8.29
CA VAL A 202 -6.20 1.48 8.28
C VAL A 202 -7.26 2.03 7.35
N GLY A 203 -7.95 3.08 7.80
CA GLY A 203 -8.98 3.74 7.02
C GLY A 203 -9.88 4.55 7.93
N PHE A 204 -11.17 4.61 7.61
CA PHE A 204 -12.11 5.41 8.38
C PHE A 204 -13.45 4.69 8.63
N PHE A 205 -14.07 5.15 9.71
CA PHE A 205 -15.47 4.90 10.06
C PHE A 205 -16.19 6.25 9.99
N SER A 206 -17.20 6.34 9.13
CA SER A 206 -18.01 7.56 8.97
C SER A 206 -18.90 7.78 10.20
N TYR A 207 -19.51 8.97 10.29
CA TYR A 207 -20.47 9.27 11.35
C TYR A 207 -21.68 8.31 11.35
N ASP A 208 -22.12 7.85 10.17
CA ASP A 208 -23.28 6.97 10.05
C ASP A 208 -23.04 5.56 10.59
N THR A 209 -21.78 5.21 10.93
CA THR A 209 -21.47 3.94 11.59
C THR A 209 -22.17 3.78 12.94
N VAL A 210 -22.53 4.87 13.61
CA VAL A 210 -23.32 4.84 14.86
C VAL A 210 -24.68 4.14 14.67
N ARG A 211 -25.23 4.14 13.46
CA ARG A 211 -26.53 3.53 13.13
C ARG A 211 -26.51 2.00 13.20
N TYR A 212 -25.35 1.38 12.98
CA TYR A 212 -25.17 -0.07 13.16
C TYR A 212 -25.22 -0.47 14.64
N VAL A 213 -24.85 0.43 15.55
CA VAL A 213 -24.83 0.20 17.00
C VAL A 213 -26.16 0.60 17.65
N GLU A 214 -26.65 1.81 17.37
CA GLU A 214 -27.88 2.38 17.96
C GLU A 214 -29.12 2.13 17.10
N LYS A 215 -29.29 0.90 16.58
CA LYS A 215 -30.33 0.52 15.60
C LYS A 215 -31.76 0.96 15.99
N LYS A 216 -32.07 0.98 17.29
CA LYS A 216 -33.40 1.37 17.81
C LYS A 216 -33.64 2.88 17.79
N LYS A 217 -32.60 3.69 18.00
CA LYS A 217 -32.73 5.15 18.11
C LYS A 217 -32.42 5.86 16.80
N LEU A 218 -31.54 5.28 15.98
CA LEU A 218 -31.04 5.87 14.74
C LEU A 218 -31.16 4.87 13.57
N PRO A 219 -32.37 4.42 13.20
CA PRO A 219 -32.54 3.53 12.06
C PRO A 219 -32.13 4.23 10.75
N PHE A 220 -31.62 3.46 9.78
CA PHE A 220 -31.29 3.97 8.45
C PHE A 220 -32.49 4.57 7.73
N SER A 221 -33.70 4.06 7.98
CA SER A 221 -34.94 4.57 7.39
C SER A 221 -35.30 6.00 7.80
N SER A 222 -34.74 6.51 8.91
CA SER A 222 -34.94 7.89 9.36
C SER A 222 -33.68 8.73 9.20
N ALA A 223 -32.71 8.28 8.40
CA ALA A 223 -31.52 9.06 8.09
C ALA A 223 -31.91 10.31 7.27
N PRO A 224 -31.25 11.45 7.49
CA PRO A 224 -31.31 12.56 6.55
C PRO A 224 -30.89 12.11 5.15
N GLN A 225 -31.27 12.88 4.13
CA GLN A 225 -30.85 12.61 2.76
C GLN A 225 -29.32 12.60 2.66
N ASP A 226 -28.76 11.54 2.06
CA ASP A 226 -27.34 11.44 1.79
C ASP A 226 -26.96 12.32 0.60
N ASP A 227 -26.20 13.38 0.87
CA ASP A 227 -25.76 14.38 -0.10
C ASP A 227 -24.33 14.14 -0.60
N ARG A 228 -23.56 13.28 0.07
CA ARG A 228 -22.14 13.06 -0.19
C ARG A 228 -21.84 11.66 -0.72
N ASN A 229 -22.76 10.70 -0.52
CA ASN A 229 -22.62 9.32 -0.96
C ASN A 229 -21.28 8.69 -0.55
N LEU A 230 -20.84 9.01 0.68
CA LEU A 230 -19.60 8.46 1.25
C LEU A 230 -19.86 7.06 1.81
N PRO A 231 -18.88 6.15 1.75
CA PRO A 231 -19.00 4.87 2.44
C PRO A 231 -19.07 5.11 3.95
N ASP A 232 -19.75 4.20 4.64
CA ASP A 232 -19.81 4.22 6.10
C ASP A 232 -18.54 3.65 6.70
N VAL A 233 -17.94 2.66 6.04
CA VAL A 233 -16.65 2.09 6.43
C VAL A 233 -15.79 1.95 5.17
N HIS A 234 -14.54 2.39 5.24
CA HIS A 234 -13.53 2.07 4.22
C HIS A 234 -12.23 1.77 4.95
N LEU A 235 -11.82 0.50 4.95
CA LEU A 235 -10.59 0.03 5.59
C LEU A 235 -9.73 -0.71 4.56
N GLY A 236 -8.45 -0.39 4.51
CA GLY A 236 -7.43 -1.18 3.84
C GLY A 236 -6.61 -1.98 4.85
N LEU A 237 -6.31 -3.23 4.53
CA LEU A 237 -5.35 -4.05 5.27
C LEU A 237 -3.97 -3.83 4.68
N TYR A 238 -3.07 -3.23 5.47
CA TYR A 238 -1.69 -2.97 5.08
C TYR A 238 -0.78 -3.89 5.89
N ASP A 239 -0.10 -4.80 5.21
CA ASP A 239 0.98 -5.61 5.79
C ASP A 239 2.36 -5.01 5.52
N ASP A 240 2.43 -4.04 4.62
CA ASP A 240 3.61 -3.29 4.20
C ASP A 240 3.52 -1.83 4.68
N VAL A 241 4.37 -1.43 5.63
CA VAL A 241 4.31 -0.08 6.24
C VAL A 241 5.70 0.47 6.49
N LEU A 242 5.86 1.76 6.23
CA LEU A 242 7.05 2.55 6.55
C LEU A 242 6.81 3.31 7.87
N VAL A 243 7.69 3.13 8.85
CA VAL A 243 7.66 3.83 10.12
C VAL A 243 8.94 4.64 10.29
N PHE A 244 8.82 5.96 10.27
CA PHE A 244 9.92 6.89 10.47
C PHE A 244 10.09 7.19 11.96
N ASP A 245 11.29 6.99 12.50
CA ASP A 245 11.68 7.54 13.80
C ASP A 245 12.37 8.88 13.58
N ASN A 246 11.66 9.96 13.90
CA ASN A 246 12.13 11.33 13.72
C ASN A 246 13.25 11.71 14.71
N VAL A 247 13.43 10.94 15.79
CA VAL A 247 14.48 11.15 16.81
C VAL A 247 15.77 10.46 16.38
N GLU A 248 15.68 9.16 16.09
CA GLU A 248 16.85 8.33 15.73
C GLU A 248 17.25 8.47 14.24
N LYS A 249 16.43 9.15 13.42
CA LYS A 249 16.64 9.33 11.97
C LYS A 249 16.75 8.01 11.22
N VAL A 250 15.94 7.04 11.63
CA VAL A 250 15.84 5.74 10.97
C VAL A 250 14.44 5.51 10.42
N LEU A 251 14.36 4.77 9.33
CA LEU A 251 13.14 4.27 8.73
C LEU A 251 13.10 2.75 8.94
N PHE A 252 12.02 2.27 9.56
CA PHE A 252 11.68 0.87 9.59
C PHE A 252 10.71 0.58 8.45
N LYS A 253 11.13 -0.28 7.51
CA LYS A 253 10.21 -0.91 6.56
C LYS A 253 9.71 -2.19 7.18
N ASN A 254 8.45 -2.23 7.58
CA ASN A 254 7.80 -3.40 8.17
C ASN A 254 7.04 -4.15 7.07
N PHE A 255 7.28 -5.45 6.93
CA PHE A 255 6.46 -6.36 6.14
C PHE A 255 6.01 -7.52 7.05
N CYS A 256 4.72 -7.81 7.11
CA CYS A 256 4.23 -8.97 7.85
C CYS A 256 4.05 -10.17 6.91
N SER A 257 4.91 -11.18 7.03
CA SER A 257 4.72 -12.43 6.30
C SER A 257 3.85 -13.38 7.13
N ARG A 258 2.87 -14.00 6.48
CA ARG A 258 2.02 -15.05 7.07
C ARG A 258 2.61 -16.42 6.71
N SER A 259 2.62 -17.38 7.66
CA SER A 259 3.03 -18.77 7.38
C SER A 259 1.91 -19.58 6.75
#